data_AF-A0A7C7JCZ9-F1
#
_entry.id   AF-A0A7C7JCZ9-F1
#
_cell.length_a   1.000
_cell.length_b   1.000
_cell.length_c   1.000
_cell.angle_alpha   90.00
_cell.angle_beta   90.00
_cell.angle_gamma   90.00
#
_symmetry.space_group_name_H-M   'P 1'
#
loop_
_entity.id
_entity.type
_entity.pdbx_description
1 polymer ?
#
loop_
_entity_poly.entity_id
_entity_poly.type
_entity_poly.pdbx_seq_one_letter_code
_entity_poly.pdbx_strand_id
1 'polypeptide(L)'
;MITELLKRKNKLLVLGVFFFTACSSQQDIIGAKWTGDSDFMFVTENEMRMYYATKVSGKTAFIGSFYEVFKNETSVLIDRLEVTQVEFETRSDGVKYCRLWGQVTKSEEECYLLVYECEPIYSD
;
A
#
# COMPACT_ATOMS: atom_id res chain seq x y z
N MET A 1 -46.18 37.89 56.04
CA MET A 1 -46.86 37.65 54.75
C MET A 1 -45.86 37.00 53.82
N ILE A 2 -46.12 35.74 53.50
CA ILE A 2 -45.32 34.86 52.63
C ILE A 2 -45.69 35.19 51.18
N THR A 3 -44.69 35.40 50.31
CA THR A 3 -44.70 35.26 48.83
C THR A 3 -43.39 35.88 48.31
N GLU A 4 -42.45 35.26 47.60
CA GLU A 4 -42.46 34.01 46.86
C GLU A 4 -41.06 33.35 46.87
N LEU A 5 -41.06 32.08 47.21
CA LEU A 5 -40.18 31.09 46.62
C LEU A 5 -40.42 31.07 45.10
N LEU A 6 -39.44 31.41 44.28
CA LEU A 6 -39.28 30.78 42.95
C LEU A 6 -37.84 30.94 42.44
N LYS A 7 -37.01 29.98 42.86
CA LYS A 7 -36.29 29.13 41.89
C LYS A 7 -35.23 29.86 41.04
N ARG A 8 -34.16 30.36 41.68
CA ARG A 8 -32.89 30.57 40.97
C ARG A 8 -32.30 29.19 40.65
N LYS A 9 -32.78 28.58 39.56
CA LYS A 9 -32.34 27.28 39.06
C LYS A 9 -30.82 27.31 38.91
N ASN A 10 -30.17 26.45 39.69
CA ASN A 10 -28.80 26.01 39.53
C ASN A 10 -28.64 25.47 38.10
N LYS A 11 -28.22 26.32 37.14
CA LYS A 11 -27.85 25.87 35.79
C LYS A 11 -26.42 25.37 35.85
N LEU A 12 -26.22 24.23 36.51
CA LEU A 12 -25.02 23.43 36.31
C LEU A 12 -25.13 22.88 34.89
N LEU A 13 -24.56 23.62 33.94
CA LEU A 13 -24.46 23.22 32.55
C LEU A 13 -23.40 22.11 32.50
N VAL A 14 -23.80 20.88 32.79
CA VAL A 14 -22.96 19.69 32.56
C VAL A 14 -22.88 19.54 31.05
N LEU A 15 -21.86 20.20 30.48
CA LEU A 15 -21.44 20.01 29.10
C LEU A 15 -20.96 18.55 29.02
N GLY A 16 -21.83 17.66 28.55
CA GLY A 16 -21.47 16.27 28.30
C GLY A 16 -20.38 16.23 27.24
N VAL A 17 -19.13 16.07 27.67
CA VAL A 17 -18.01 15.80 26.78
C VAL A 17 -18.19 14.37 26.29
N PHE A 18 -18.91 14.24 25.17
CA PHE A 18 -18.92 13.02 24.37
C PHE A 18 -17.52 12.87 23.76
N PHE A 19 -16.64 12.17 24.46
CA PHE A 19 -15.45 11.58 23.85
C PHE A 19 -15.92 10.46 22.93
N PHE A 20 -16.27 10.80 21.69
CA PHE A 20 -16.35 9.83 20.61
C PHE A 20 -14.91 9.39 20.30
N THR A 21 -14.40 8.41 21.03
CA THR A 21 -13.22 7.67 20.60
C THR A 21 -13.65 6.85 19.39
N ALA A 22 -13.55 7.43 18.20
CA ALA A 22 -13.67 6.67 16.97
C ALA A 22 -12.50 5.68 16.95
N CYS A 23 -12.78 4.41 17.21
CA CYS A 23 -11.85 3.32 16.94
C CYS A 23 -11.84 3.13 15.42
N SER A 24 -11.03 3.93 14.72
CA SER A 24 -10.70 3.62 13.33
C SER A 24 -9.76 2.44 13.37
N SER A 25 -10.24 1.23 13.07
CA SER A 25 -9.37 0.11 12.75
C SER A 25 -8.57 0.53 11.51
N GLN A 26 -7.33 0.94 11.71
CA GLN A 26 -6.42 1.22 10.61
C GLN A 26 -6.16 -0.12 9.92
N GLN A 27 -6.77 -0.30 8.76
CA GLN A 27 -6.52 -1.47 7.93
C GLN A 27 -5.12 -1.34 7.33
N ASP A 28 -4.25 -2.28 7.67
CA ASP A 28 -2.89 -2.29 7.17
C ASP A 28 -2.87 -2.80 5.72
N ILE A 29 -2.02 -2.20 4.89
CA ILE A 29 -1.82 -2.70 3.53
C ILE A 29 -0.92 -3.92 3.61
N ILE A 30 -1.45 -5.07 3.20
CA ILE A 30 -0.73 -6.35 3.19
C ILE A 30 -0.19 -6.72 1.80
N GLY A 31 -0.57 -5.96 0.78
CA GLY A 31 -0.17 -6.23 -0.59
C GLY A 31 -0.82 -5.34 -1.63
N ALA A 32 -0.73 -5.77 -2.87
CA ALA A 32 -1.29 -5.08 -4.03
C ALA A 32 -1.86 -6.08 -5.04
N LYS A 33 -2.88 -5.63 -5.76
CA LYS A 33 -3.41 -6.28 -6.96
C LYS A 33 -3.36 -5.30 -8.11
N TRP A 34 -3.18 -5.78 -9.32
CA TRP A 34 -3.13 -4.93 -10.50
C TRP A 34 -3.78 -5.59 -11.70
N THR A 35 -4.02 -4.83 -12.77
CA THR A 35 -4.57 -5.39 -14.03
C THR A 35 -3.69 -5.08 -15.24
N GLY A 36 -2.88 -4.02 -15.16
CA GLY A 36 -2.00 -3.60 -16.24
C GLY A 36 -0.72 -4.42 -16.37
N ASP A 37 0.17 -3.91 -17.19
CA ASP A 37 1.48 -4.48 -17.46
C ASP A 37 2.44 -4.29 -16.28
N SER A 38 3.60 -4.93 -16.39
CA SER A 38 4.64 -4.87 -15.37
C SER A 38 6.04 -4.76 -15.97
N ASP A 39 6.86 -3.90 -15.40
CA ASP A 39 8.28 -3.75 -15.71
C ASP A 39 9.11 -4.03 -14.46
N PHE A 40 10.32 -4.55 -14.61
CA PHE A 40 11.20 -4.87 -13.49
C PHE A 40 12.45 -4.00 -13.50
N MET A 41 12.76 -3.39 -12.36
CA MET A 41 13.92 -2.52 -12.22
C MET A 41 14.88 -3.09 -11.18
N PHE A 42 16.16 -3.15 -11.56
CA PHE A 42 17.28 -3.27 -10.62
C PHE A 42 17.82 -1.87 -10.31
N VAL A 43 18.03 -1.60 -9.03
CA VAL A 43 18.58 -0.34 -8.53
C VAL A 43 19.85 -0.65 -7.76
N THR A 44 20.97 -0.11 -8.23
CA THR A 44 22.25 -0.13 -7.53
C THR A 44 22.76 1.30 -7.38
N GLU A 45 23.81 1.49 -6.57
CA GLU A 45 24.43 2.81 -6.42
C GLU A 45 24.97 3.39 -7.75
N ASN A 46 25.36 2.51 -8.69
CA ASN A 46 26.09 2.88 -9.90
C ASN A 46 25.27 2.70 -11.20
N GLU A 47 24.26 1.84 -11.19
CA GLU A 47 23.42 1.55 -12.35
C GLU A 47 21.96 1.31 -11.99
N MET A 48 21.06 1.78 -12.86
CA MET A 48 19.67 1.38 -12.91
C MET A 48 19.45 0.56 -14.18
N ARG A 49 18.93 -0.66 -14.06
CA ARG A 49 18.67 -1.55 -15.20
C ARG A 49 17.21 -1.97 -15.24
N MET A 50 16.52 -1.57 -16.30
CA MET A 50 15.11 -1.90 -16.52
C MET A 50 14.94 -3.08 -17.48
N TYR A 51 14.07 -4.01 -17.11
CA TYR A 51 13.51 -5.03 -17.98
C TYR A 51 12.07 -4.64 -18.29
N TYR A 52 11.82 -4.27 -19.54
CA TYR A 52 10.48 -3.95 -20.03
C TYR A 52 9.67 -5.20 -20.29
N ALA A 53 8.34 -5.11 -20.11
CA ALA A 53 7.40 -6.18 -20.37
C ALA A 53 7.86 -7.46 -19.67
N THR A 54 7.62 -7.50 -18.37
CA THR A 54 7.87 -8.66 -17.52
C THR A 54 6.56 -9.31 -17.12
N LYS A 55 6.67 -10.54 -16.63
CA LYS A 55 5.53 -11.32 -16.15
C LYS A 55 5.89 -11.95 -14.81
N VAL A 56 5.01 -11.80 -13.84
CA VAL A 56 5.00 -12.61 -12.61
C VAL A 56 3.80 -13.54 -12.63
N SER A 57 3.83 -14.59 -11.79
CA SER A 57 2.69 -15.47 -11.65
C SER A 57 1.52 -14.73 -10.98
N GLY A 58 0.39 -14.66 -11.66
CA GLY A 58 -0.79 -13.93 -11.20
C GLY A 58 -0.66 -12.40 -11.36
N LYS A 59 -1.57 -11.70 -10.68
CA LYS A 59 -1.70 -10.22 -10.71
C LYS A 59 -1.92 -9.65 -9.31
N THR A 60 -1.33 -10.33 -8.33
CA THR A 60 -1.43 -10.03 -6.90
C THR A 60 -0.09 -10.31 -6.24
N ALA A 61 0.34 -9.42 -5.36
CA ALA A 61 1.56 -9.55 -4.58
C ALA A 61 1.30 -9.22 -3.11
N PHE A 62 1.90 -9.99 -2.20
CA PHE A 62 1.81 -9.78 -0.77
C PHE A 62 3.18 -9.48 -0.18
N ILE A 63 3.21 -8.60 0.81
CA ILE A 63 4.44 -8.30 1.57
C ILE A 63 4.90 -9.57 2.29
N GLY A 64 6.20 -9.86 2.25
CA GLY A 64 6.84 -11.07 2.77
C GLY A 64 6.75 -12.29 1.85
N SER A 65 6.22 -12.15 0.63
CA SER A 65 6.12 -13.25 -0.34
C SER A 65 7.13 -13.10 -1.47
N PHE A 66 7.42 -14.23 -2.14
CA PHE A 66 8.37 -14.28 -3.25
C PHE A 66 7.67 -14.48 -4.60
N TYR A 67 8.14 -13.76 -5.61
CA TYR A 67 7.61 -13.81 -6.97
C TYR A 67 8.74 -13.99 -7.97
N GLU A 68 8.60 -15.01 -8.82
CA GLU A 68 9.47 -15.18 -9.99
C GLU A 68 9.06 -14.19 -11.08
N VAL A 69 10.04 -13.43 -11.56
CA VAL A 69 9.90 -12.43 -12.62
C VAL A 69 10.48 -13.01 -13.90
N PHE A 70 9.64 -13.14 -14.92
CA PHE A 70 9.99 -13.66 -16.24
C PHE A 70 9.99 -12.55 -17.27
N LYS A 71 10.78 -12.73 -18.34
CA LYS A 71 10.60 -11.94 -19.55
C LYS A 71 9.26 -12.29 -20.19
N ASN A 72 8.47 -11.29 -20.58
CA ASN A 72 7.11 -11.50 -21.09
C ASN A 72 7.07 -12.49 -22.26
N GLU A 73 6.00 -13.29 -22.32
CA GLU A 73 5.76 -14.35 -23.30
C GLU A 73 6.87 -15.41 -23.43
N THR A 74 7.79 -15.47 -22.46
CA THR A 74 8.86 -16.49 -22.43
C THR A 74 8.90 -17.21 -21.09
N SER A 75 9.68 -18.30 -21.05
CA SER A 75 10.03 -19.01 -19.81
C SER A 75 11.39 -18.58 -19.26
N VAL A 76 11.94 -17.46 -19.72
CA VAL A 76 13.24 -16.95 -19.25
C VAL A 76 13.03 -16.23 -17.93
N LEU A 77 13.53 -16.84 -16.84
CA LEU A 77 13.57 -16.22 -15.51
C LEU A 77 14.59 -15.07 -15.52
N ILE A 78 14.14 -13.88 -15.14
CA ILE A 78 14.99 -12.72 -14.90
C ILE A 78 15.55 -12.81 -13.50
N ASP A 79 14.67 -12.85 -12.49
CA ASP A 79 15.04 -13.00 -11.09
C ASP A 79 13.85 -13.43 -10.23
N ARG A 80 14.06 -13.55 -8.92
CA ARG A 80 13.06 -13.78 -7.89
C ARG A 80 13.08 -12.60 -6.90
N LEU A 81 11.95 -11.88 -6.86
CA LEU A 81 11.69 -10.73 -6.00
C LEU A 81 11.06 -11.20 -4.68
N GLU A 82 11.65 -10.84 -3.55
CA GLU A 82 10.97 -10.86 -2.26
C GLU A 82 10.33 -9.50 -2.00
N VAL A 83 9.00 -9.43 -1.91
CA VAL A 83 8.30 -8.14 -1.73
C VAL A 83 8.40 -7.73 -0.27
N THR A 84 9.10 -6.63 0.00
CA THR A 84 9.27 -6.08 1.36
C THR A 84 8.39 -4.88 1.61
N GLN A 85 8.03 -4.15 0.56
CA GLN A 85 7.21 -2.95 0.65
C GLN A 85 6.42 -2.72 -0.64
N VAL A 86 5.27 -2.05 -0.52
CA VAL A 86 4.52 -1.54 -1.66
C VAL A 86 4.36 -0.04 -1.55
N GLU A 87 4.72 0.66 -2.61
CA GLU A 87 4.51 2.11 -2.77
C GLU A 87 3.44 2.35 -3.84
N PHE A 88 2.39 3.11 -3.51
CA PHE A 88 1.30 3.44 -4.43
C PHE A 88 1.41 4.89 -4.86
N GLU A 89 1.26 5.14 -6.16
CA GLU A 89 1.36 6.47 -6.71
C GLU A 89 0.39 6.65 -7.89
N THR A 90 0.14 7.88 -8.28
CA THR A 90 -0.72 8.22 -9.43
C THR A 90 0.05 9.17 -10.33
N ARG A 91 0.20 8.78 -11.60
CA ARG A 91 0.84 9.61 -12.62
C ARG A 91 0.02 10.87 -12.87
N SER A 92 0.66 11.86 -13.49
CA SER A 92 0.00 13.12 -13.89
C SER A 92 -1.16 12.93 -14.88
N ASP A 93 -1.20 11.82 -15.61
CA ASP A 93 -2.28 11.42 -16.52
C ASP A 93 -3.43 10.66 -15.83
N GLY A 94 -3.35 10.46 -14.51
CA GLY A 94 -4.36 9.77 -13.70
C GLY A 94 -4.21 8.26 -13.62
N VAL A 95 -3.23 7.67 -14.32
CA VAL A 95 -2.96 6.23 -14.25
C VAL A 95 -2.35 5.89 -12.89
N LYS A 96 -2.99 4.98 -12.17
CA LYS A 96 -2.49 4.43 -10.90
C LYS A 96 -1.39 3.41 -11.18
N TYR A 97 -0.35 3.44 -10.38
CA TYR A 97 0.68 2.41 -10.40
C TYR A 97 1.18 2.13 -8.98
N CYS A 98 1.86 1.01 -8.82
CA CYS A 98 2.60 0.75 -7.61
C CYS A 98 3.98 0.18 -7.92
N ARG A 99 4.93 0.45 -7.02
CA ARG A 99 6.25 -0.18 -6.98
C ARG A 99 6.23 -1.24 -5.89
N LEU A 100 6.40 -2.49 -6.28
CA LEU A 100 6.59 -3.61 -5.35
C LEU A 100 8.08 -3.72 -5.08
N TRP A 101 8.53 -3.05 -4.03
CA TRP A 101 9.93 -2.98 -3.63
C TRP A 101 10.36 -4.29 -2.96
N GLY A 102 11.64 -4.61 -3.12
CA GLY A 102 12.21 -5.81 -2.57
C GLY A 102 13.69 -5.96 -2.85
N GLN A 103 14.18 -7.15 -2.55
CA GLN A 103 15.54 -7.57 -2.88
C GLN A 103 15.49 -8.77 -3.82
N VAL A 104 16.50 -8.88 -4.67
CA VAL A 104 16.70 -10.07 -5.48
C VAL A 104 17.39 -11.17 -4.68
N THR A 105 17.12 -12.42 -5.01
CA THR A 105 17.58 -13.55 -4.17
C THR A 105 19.11 -13.73 -4.19
N LYS A 106 19.81 -13.15 -5.17
CA LYS A 106 21.25 -13.38 -5.42
C LYS A 106 22.16 -12.20 -5.07
N SER A 107 21.62 -11.06 -4.65
CA SER A 107 22.40 -9.90 -4.25
C SER A 107 21.63 -9.03 -3.25
N GLU A 108 22.35 -8.17 -2.52
CA GLU A 108 21.75 -7.11 -1.68
C GLU A 108 21.24 -5.93 -2.53
N GLU A 109 21.06 -6.12 -3.85
CA GLU A 109 20.58 -5.07 -4.73
C GLU A 109 19.08 -4.85 -4.53
N GLU A 110 18.70 -3.60 -4.35
CA GLU A 110 17.30 -3.22 -4.33
C GLU A 110 16.71 -3.38 -5.73
N CYS A 111 15.47 -3.84 -5.75
CA CYS A 111 14.71 -3.96 -6.99
C CYS A 111 13.26 -3.61 -6.74
N TYR A 112 12.55 -3.31 -7.82
CA TYR A 112 11.10 -3.21 -7.75
C TYR A 112 10.43 -3.71 -9.02
N LEU A 113 9.25 -4.28 -8.83
CA LEU A 113 8.29 -4.50 -9.91
C LEU A 113 7.39 -3.27 -10.00
N LEU A 114 7.48 -2.55 -11.12
CA LEU A 114 6.56 -1.47 -11.45
C LEU A 114 5.33 -2.08 -12.12
N VAL A 115 4.15 -1.87 -11.55
CA VAL A 115 2.90 -2.41 -12.11
C VAL A 115 1.83 -1.34 -12.23
N TYR A 116 1.05 -1.41 -13.32
CA TYR A 116 0.03 -0.40 -13.66
C TYR A 116 -1.39 -0.86 -13.31
N GLU A 117 -2.30 0.09 -13.14
CA GLU A 117 -3.68 -0.14 -12.70
C GLU A 117 -3.71 -0.92 -11.36
N CYS A 118 -2.92 -0.42 -10.40
CA CYS A 118 -2.67 -1.06 -9.12
C CYS A 118 -3.59 -0.54 -8.01
N GLU A 119 -4.03 -1.45 -7.13
CA GLU A 119 -4.85 -1.18 -5.95
C GLU A 119 -4.31 -1.91 -4.71
N PRO A 120 -4.42 -1.31 -3.51
CA PRO A 120 -3.99 -1.95 -2.27
C PRO A 120 -4.88 -3.13 -1.89
N ILE A 121 -4.27 -4.13 -1.27
CA ILE A 121 -4.96 -5.20 -0.54
C ILE A 121 -4.79 -4.91 0.95
N TYR A 122 -5.90 -4.84 1.67
CA TYR A 122 -5.93 -4.56 3.10
C TYR A 122 -6.07 -5.84 3.91
N SER A 123 -5.55 -5.84 5.15
CA SER A 123 -5.86 -6.86 6.14
C SER A 123 -7.37 -6.85 6.47
N ASP A 124 -7.94 -8.04 6.68
CA ASP A 124 -9.32 -8.21 7.16
C ASP A 124 -9.55 -7.57 8.55
#